data_AF-H5UN90-F1
#
_entry.id   AF-H5UN90-F1
#
_cell.length_a   1.000
_cell.length_b   1.000
_cell.length_c   1.000
_cell.angle_alpha   90.00
_cell.angle_beta   90.00
_cell.angle_gamma   90.00
#
_symmetry.space_group_name_H-M   'P 1'
#
loop_
_entity.id
_entity.type
_entity.pdbx_description
1 polymer ?
#
loop_
_entity_poly.entity_id
_entity_poly.type
_entity_poly.pdbx_seq_one_letter_code
_entity_poly.pdbx_strand_id
1 'polypeptide(L)'
;MPTQQLKSRETRALAGRIAALSRSRTADDPEFIDTRRRHKESALADHIKAVVDTAPPLTDEQRERLVVLLRPSATNGGSGR
;
A
#
# COMPACT_ATOMS: atom_id res chain seq x y z
N MET A 1 -20.62 -1.55 12.58
CA MET A 1 -19.33 -2.04 13.09
C MET A 1 -18.33 -1.94 11.95
N PRO A 2 -17.25 -1.15 12.04
CA PRO A 2 -16.25 -1.15 10.99
C PRO A 2 -15.57 -2.53 11.04
N THR A 3 -15.74 -3.32 9.98
CA THR A 3 -15.04 -4.57 9.79
C THR A 3 -13.54 -4.24 9.84
N GLN A 4 -12.85 -4.64 10.91
CA GLN A 4 -11.38 -4.63 10.88
C GLN A 4 -10.98 -5.56 9.74
N GLN A 5 -10.64 -4.97 8.60
CA GLN A 5 -9.99 -5.68 7.52
C GLN A 5 -8.80 -6.40 8.13
N LEU A 6 -8.80 -7.73 8.13
CA LEU A 6 -7.63 -8.48 8.56
C LEU A 6 -6.51 -8.15 7.58
N LYS A 7 -5.62 -7.25 7.99
CA LYS A 7 -4.39 -6.93 7.25
C LYS A 7 -3.60 -8.22 7.03
N SER A 8 -2.96 -8.32 5.87
CA SER A 8 -2.18 -9.49 5.50
C SER A 8 -1.14 -9.82 6.58
N ARG A 9 -0.74 -11.10 6.65
CA ARG A 9 0.36 -11.52 7.56
C ARG A 9 1.63 -10.72 7.28
N GLU A 10 1.86 -10.38 6.02
CA GLU A 10 2.99 -9.57 5.58
C GLU A 10 2.93 -8.15 6.14
N THR A 11 1.81 -7.44 5.98
CA THR A 11 1.61 -6.09 6.55
C THR A 11 1.89 -6.09 8.06
N ARG A 12 1.38 -7.10 8.78
CA ARG A 12 1.61 -7.22 10.23
C ARG A 12 3.06 -7.53 10.59
N ALA A 13 3.72 -8.41 9.84
CA ALA A 13 5.13 -8.72 10.04
C ALA A 13 6.04 -7.49 9.81
N LEU A 14 5.76 -6.72 8.76
CA LEU A 14 6.49 -5.49 8.45
C LEU A 14 6.27 -4.42 9.53
N ALA A 15 5.05 -4.27 10.07
CA ALA A 15 4.79 -3.38 11.20
C ALA A 15 5.62 -3.76 12.44
N GLY A 16 5.70 -5.05 12.76
CA GLY A 16 6.56 -5.55 13.84
C GLY A 16 8.04 -5.25 13.60
N ARG A 17 8.51 -5.43 12.36
CA ARG A 17 9.90 -5.12 11.97
C ARG A 17 10.20 -3.63 12.06
N ILE A 18 9.27 -2.75 11.65
CA ILE A 18 9.39 -1.29 11.82
C ILE A 18 9.54 -0.95 13.31
N ALA A 19 8.70 -1.50 14.19
CA ALA A 19 8.78 -1.24 15.62
C ALA A 19 10.08 -1.78 16.27
N ALA A 20 10.66 -2.84 15.74
CA ALA A 20 11.97 -3.33 16.16
C ALA A 20 13.10 -2.40 15.68
N LEU A 21 13.10 -2.02 14.42
CA LEU A 21 14.12 -1.16 13.81
C LEU A 21 14.08 0.26 14.39
N SER A 22 12.90 0.84 14.64
CA SER A 22 12.77 2.19 15.19
C SER A 22 13.37 2.36 16.58
N ARG A 23 13.60 1.25 17.31
CA ARG A 23 14.24 1.27 18.63
C ARG A 23 15.78 1.27 18.56
N SER A 24 16.34 0.87 17.43
CA SER A 24 17.78 0.61 17.31
C SER A 24 18.46 1.31 16.13
N ARG A 25 17.68 1.86 15.18
CA ARG A 25 18.16 2.49 13.94
C ARG A 25 17.64 3.90 13.80
N THR A 26 18.41 4.70 13.06
CA THR A 26 18.03 6.08 12.70
C THR A 26 17.01 6.07 11.56
N ALA A 27 16.36 7.22 11.35
CA ALA A 27 15.35 7.37 10.29
C ALA A 27 15.92 7.19 8.87
N ASP A 28 17.21 7.45 8.69
CA ASP A 28 17.92 7.35 7.41
C ASP A 28 18.57 5.98 7.18
N ASP A 29 18.43 5.04 8.13
CA ASP A 29 18.93 3.69 7.96
C ASP A 29 18.26 3.02 6.74
N PRO A 30 19.05 2.47 5.79
CA PRO A 30 18.51 1.89 4.56
C PRO A 30 17.52 0.75 4.81
N GLU A 31 17.74 -0.06 5.83
CA GLU A 31 16.85 -1.17 6.19
C GLU A 31 15.53 -0.64 6.76
N PHE A 32 15.59 0.42 7.58
CA PHE A 32 14.39 1.08 8.11
C PHE A 32 13.55 1.71 6.99
N ILE A 33 14.19 2.42 6.06
CA ILE A 33 13.52 3.03 4.90
C ILE A 33 12.87 1.95 4.04
N ASP A 34 13.60 0.90 3.68
CA ASP A 34 13.08 -0.17 2.82
C ASP A 34 11.94 -0.92 3.50
N THR A 35 12.06 -1.25 4.79
CA THR A 35 10.98 -1.90 5.55
C THR A 35 9.73 -1.02 5.57
N ARG A 36 9.89 0.29 5.77
CA ARG A 36 8.77 1.25 5.74
C ARG A 36 8.12 1.35 4.36
N ARG A 37 8.93 1.32 3.29
CA ARG A 37 8.43 1.30 1.90
C ARG A 37 7.60 0.06 1.64
N ARG A 38 8.13 -1.13 1.95
CA ARG A 38 7.41 -2.41 1.78
C ARG A 38 6.12 -2.45 2.61
N HIS A 39 6.14 -1.93 3.84
CA HIS A 39 4.94 -1.87 4.68
C HIS A 39 3.84 -1.02 4.02
N LYS A 40 4.20 0.14 3.46
CA LYS A 40 3.25 1.00 2.75
C LYS A 40 2.68 0.32 1.50
N GLU A 41 3.53 -0.37 0.74
CA GLU A 41 3.12 -1.14 -0.44
C GLU A 41 2.11 -2.24 -0.07
N SER A 42 2.45 -3.11 0.89
CA SER A 42 1.57 -4.21 1.31
C SER A 42 0.26 -3.69 1.93
N ALA A 43 0.32 -2.62 2.73
CA ALA A 43 -0.88 -1.99 3.28
C ALA A 43 -1.79 -1.37 2.21
N LEU A 44 -1.22 -0.79 1.14
CA LEU A 44 -1.99 -0.26 0.03
C LEU A 44 -2.66 -1.38 -0.77
N ALA A 45 -1.96 -2.49 -1.02
CA ALA A 45 -2.52 -3.67 -1.67
C ALA A 45 -3.71 -4.24 -0.88
N ASP A 46 -3.57 -4.37 0.44
CA ASP A 46 -4.66 -4.79 1.34
C ASP A 46 -5.87 -3.86 1.21
N HIS A 47 -5.64 -2.55 1.16
CA HIS A 47 -6.70 -1.55 1.04
C HIS A 47 -7.39 -1.57 -0.35
N ILE A 48 -6.63 -1.77 -1.43
CA ILE A 48 -7.23 -1.91 -2.77
C ILE A 48 -8.10 -3.16 -2.81
N LYS A 49 -7.60 -4.30 -2.34
CA LYS A 49 -8.35 -5.56 -2.30
C LYS A 49 -9.63 -5.40 -1.50
N ALA A 50 -9.52 -4.81 -0.32
CA ALA A 50 -10.64 -4.49 0.54
C ALA A 50 -11.76 -3.73 -0.18
N VAL A 51 -11.41 -2.62 -0.82
CA VAL A 51 -12.37 -1.75 -1.51
C VAL A 51 -13.01 -2.50 -2.68
N VAL A 52 -12.20 -3.21 -3.47
CA VAL A 52 -12.68 -4.00 -4.63
C VAL A 52 -13.60 -5.14 -4.21
N ASP A 53 -13.29 -5.85 -3.12
CA ASP A 53 -14.11 -6.95 -2.61
C ASP A 53 -15.46 -6.45 -2.04
N THR A 54 -15.51 -5.22 -1.52
CA THR A 54 -16.76 -4.60 -1.01
C THR A 54 -17.60 -3.91 -2.07
N ALA A 55 -17.01 -3.60 -3.22
CA ALA A 55 -17.72 -2.96 -4.30
C ALA A 55 -18.77 -3.92 -4.89
N PRO A 56 -19.93 -3.42 -5.37
CA PRO A 56 -20.77 -4.18 -6.27
C PRO A 56 -19.92 -4.75 -7.42
N PRO A 57 -20.26 -5.92 -7.99
CA PRO A 57 -19.50 -6.52 -9.07
C PRO A 57 -19.22 -5.50 -10.18
N LEU A 58 -17.96 -5.09 -10.29
CA LEU A 58 -17.52 -4.17 -11.32
C LEU A 58 -17.61 -4.88 -12.67
N THR A 59 -18.16 -4.20 -13.68
CA THR A 59 -18.07 -4.68 -15.05
C THR A 59 -16.62 -4.68 -15.52
N ASP A 60 -16.32 -5.46 -16.56
CA ASP A 60 -14.97 -5.54 -17.10
C ASP A 60 -14.47 -4.16 -17.57
N GLU A 61 -15.34 -3.34 -18.17
CA GLU A 61 -15.02 -1.97 -18.59
C GLU A 61 -14.71 -1.04 -17.40
N GLN A 62 -15.39 -1.25 -16.26
CA GLN A 62 -15.10 -0.48 -15.04
C GLN A 62 -13.74 -0.87 -14.46
N ARG A 63 -13.39 -2.17 -14.49
CA ARG A 63 -12.06 -2.65 -14.06
C ARG A 63 -10.96 -2.09 -14.96
N GLU A 64 -11.15 -2.10 -16.28
CA GLU A 64 -10.16 -1.55 -17.22
C GLU A 64 -9.89 -0.06 -16.98
N ARG A 65 -10.92 0.75 -16.74
CA ARG A 65 -10.74 2.17 -16.39
C ARG A 65 -9.92 2.36 -15.11
N LEU A 66 -10.13 1.51 -14.10
CA LEU A 66 -9.35 1.56 -12.85
C LEU A 66 -7.90 1.10 -13.06
N VAL A 67 -7.66 0.11 -13.91
CA VAL A 67 -6.30 -0.34 -14.26
C VAL A 67 -5.50 0.79 -14.89
N VAL A 68 -6.12 1.64 -15.72
CA VAL A 68 -5.44 2.82 -16.31
C VAL A 68 -4.95 3.79 -15.23
N LEU A 69 -5.68 3.96 -14.12
CA LEU A 69 -5.25 4.82 -13.00
C LEU A 69 -4.04 4.27 -12.24
N LEU A 70 -3.91 2.94 -12.21
CA LEU A 70 -2.83 2.25 -11.52
C LEU A 70 -1.59 2.04 -12.39
N ARG A 71 -1.72 2.17 -13.71
CA ARG A 71 -0.56 2.21 -14.61
C ARG A 71 0.23 3.48 -14.31
N PRO A 72 1.56 3.41 -14.24
CA PRO A 72 2.38 4.60 -14.15
C PRO A 72 2.14 5.44 -15.42
N SER A 73 1.26 6.44 -15.34
CA SER A 73 1.25 7.49 -16.33
C SER A 73 2.57 8.24 -16.14
N ALA A 74 3.33 8.44 -17.21
CA ALA A 74 4.53 9.26 -17.21
C ALA A 74 4.25 10.75 -16.91
N THR A 75 3.10 11.09 -16.31
CA THR A 75 2.51 12.43 -16.36
C THR A 75 2.35 13.13 -15.01
N ASN A 76 2.75 12.54 -13.88
CA ASN A 76 2.72 13.25 -12.58
C ASN A 76 4.11 13.36 -11.91
N GLY A 77 5.15 13.58 -12.71
CA GLY A 77 6.52 13.84 -12.25
C GLY A 77 7.09 15.21 -12.61
N GLY A 78 6.28 16.14 -13.14
CA GLY A 78 6.82 17.40 -13.66
C GLY A 78 5.80 18.51 -13.80
N SER A 79 5.25 19.01 -12.68
CA SER A 79 4.84 20.40 -12.60
C SER A 79 4.66 20.82 -11.14
N GLY A 80 5.51 21.73 -10.68
CA GLY A 80 5.17 22.59 -9.55
C GLY A 80 6.22 22.72 -8.44
N ARG A 81 7.21 23.59 -8.72
CA ARG A 81 8.02 24.40 -7.77
C ARG A 81 9.30 23.81 -7.22
#